data_AF-A0A3N5Q291-F1
#
_entry.id   AF-A0A3N5Q291-F1
#
_cell.length_a   1.000
_cell.length_b   1.000
_cell.length_c   1.000
_cell.angle_alpha   90.00
_cell.angle_beta   90.00
_cell.angle_gamma   90.00
#
_symmetry.space_group_name_H-M   'P 1'
#
loop_
_entity.id
_entity.type
_entity.pdbx_description
1 polymer ?
#
loop_
_entity_poly.entity_id
_entity_poly.type
_entity_poly.pdbx_seq_one_letter_code
_entity_poly.pdbx_strand_id
1 'polypeptide(L)' 'MIMSTNIPGAIMSFDVQTGALVRSAVFQDTTIKSLVFSRDKGRGIAWYNNNVVVVFDTETLDSI' A
#
# COMPACT_ATOMS: atom_id res chain seq x y z
N MET A 1 -1.19 -5.34 10.35
CA MET A 1 0.28 -5.35 10.55
C MET A 1 0.92 -5.16 9.17
N ILE A 2 1.91 -4.29 9.02
CA ILE A 2 2.58 -4.05 7.72
C ILE A 2 3.97 -4.67 7.81
N MET A 3 4.26 -5.68 6.98
CA MET A 3 5.60 -6.26 6.79
C MET A 3 6.06 -5.94 5.36
N SER A 4 7.29 -5.46 5.18
CA SER A 4 7.86 -5.17 3.87
C SER A 4 8.61 -6.37 3.30
N THR A 5 8.29 -6.78 2.07
CA THR A 5 9.11 -7.68 1.25
C THR A 5 9.96 -6.87 0.27
N ASN A 6 10.97 -7.49 -0.35
CA ASN A 6 11.99 -6.84 -1.20
C ASN A 6 11.51 -6.29 -2.56
N ILE A 7 10.21 -6.11 -2.77
CA ILE A 7 9.67 -5.54 -4.01
C ILE A 7 9.55 -4.03 -3.82
N PRO A 8 10.33 -3.21 -4.55
CA PRO A 8 10.19 -1.76 -4.49
C PRO A 8 8.75 -1.38 -4.82
N GLY A 9 8.16 -0.52 -4.00
CA GLY A 9 6.87 0.08 -4.34
C GLY A 9 5.63 -0.77 -4.08
N ALA A 10 5.80 -2.01 -3.60
CA ALA A 10 4.67 -2.89 -3.30
C ALA A 10 3.92 -2.43 -2.04
N ILE A 11 2.59 -2.36 -2.15
CA ILE A 11 1.67 -2.21 -1.03
C ILE A 11 1.01 -3.57 -0.82
N MET A 12 1.04 -4.05 0.42
CA MET A 12 0.51 -5.36 0.79
C MET A 12 -0.51 -5.25 1.92
N SER A 13 -1.62 -5.97 1.80
CA SER A 13 -2.60 -6.12 2.86
C SER A 13 -2.51 -7.52 3.46
N PHE A 14 -2.48 -7.61 4.78
CA PHE A 14 -2.40 -8.86 5.51
C PHE A 14 -3.63 -9.04 6.40
N ASP A 15 -4.13 -10.26 6.47
CA ASP A 15 -5.09 -10.66 7.49
C ASP A 15 -4.41 -10.60 8.87
N VAL A 16 -5.03 -9.89 9.81
CA VAL A 16 -4.39 -9.61 11.11
C VAL A 16 -4.40 -10.82 12.03
N GLN A 17 -5.36 -11.73 11.89
CA GLN A 17 -5.51 -12.88 12.77
C GLN A 17 -4.55 -14.01 12.37
N THR A 18 -4.42 -14.25 11.07
CA THR A 18 -3.65 -15.37 10.50
C THR A 18 -2.28 -14.94 10.00
N GLY A 19 -2.06 -13.63 9.77
CA GLY A 19 -0.87 -13.11 9.12
C GLY A 19 -0.80 -13.39 7.62
N ALA A 20 -1.85 -13.96 7.02
CA ALA A 20 -1.88 -14.32 5.61
C ALA A 20 -1.86 -13.06 4.71
N LEU A 21 -1.10 -13.11 3.62
CA LEU A 21 -1.17 -12.09 2.58
C LEU A 21 -2.54 -12.18 1.89
N VAL A 22 -3.30 -11.09 1.90
CA VAL A 22 -4.64 -11.01 1.29
C VAL A 22 -4.56 -10.43 -0.12
N ARG A 23 -3.79 -9.35 -0.31
CA ARG A 23 -3.56 -8.70 -1.60
C ARG A 23 -2.22 -7.99 -1.64
N SER A 24 -1.72 -7.77 -2.86
CA SER A 24 -0.57 -6.93 -3.14
C SER A 24 -0.78 -6.15 -4.44
N ALA A 25 -0.39 -4.88 -4.47
CA ALA A 25 -0.38 -4.05 -5.66
C ALA A 25 0.94 -3.29 -5.80
N VAL A 26 1.39 -3.10 -7.04
CA VAL A 26 2.55 -2.26 -7.39
C VAL A 26 2.05 -1.14 -8.27
N PHE A 27 1.96 0.07 -7.72
CA PHE A 27 1.56 1.26 -8.47
C PHE A 27 2.76 1.95 -9.15
N GLN A 28 3.95 1.80 -8.59
CA GLN A 28 5.19 2.39 -9.08
C GLN A 28 6.36 1.45 -8.79
N ASP A 29 7.30 1.34 -9.72
CA ASP A 29 8.55 0.57 -9.55
C ASP A 29 9.63 1.41 -8.83
N THR A 30 9.31 1.87 -7.62
CA THR A 30 10.25 2.62 -6.79
C THR A 30 9.83 2.58 -5.32
N THR A 31 10.73 2.94 -4.40
CA THR A 31 10.48 2.88 -2.96
C THR A 31 9.36 3.82 -2.51
N ILE A 32 8.46 3.30 -1.69
CA ILE A 32 7.48 4.10 -0.94
C ILE A 32 8.22 4.80 0.21
N LYS A 33 8.15 6.13 0.23
CA LYS A 33 8.69 6.96 1.33
C LYS A 33 7.74 7.06 2.50
N SER A 34 6.43 7.10 2.23
CA SER A 34 5.41 7.24 3.26
C SER A 34 4.10 6.62 2.80
N LEU A 35 3.37 6.06 3.76
CA LEU A 35 2.06 5.44 3.56
C LEU A 35 1.14 5.91 4.68
N VAL A 36 0.02 6.54 4.33
CA VAL A 36 -0.98 7.01 5.29
C VAL A 36 -2.37 6.55 4.89
N PHE A 37 -3.22 6.29 5.88
CA PHE A 37 -4.59 5.85 5.68
C PHE A 37 -5.57 6.94 6.15
N SER A 38 -6.71 7.04 5.48
CA SER A 38 -7.83 7.85 5.95
C SER A 38 -8.36 7.32 7.28
N ARG A 39 -9.07 8.16 8.05
CA ARG A 39 -9.60 7.80 9.37
C ARG A 39 -10.57 6.61 9.31
N ASP A 40 -11.39 6.57 8.27
CA ASP A 40 -12.32 5.47 7.97
C ASP A 40 -11.63 4.25 7.35
N LYS A 41 -10.32 4.36 7.08
CA LYS A 41 -9.48 3.36 6.43
C LYS A 41 -9.94 2.91 5.05
N GLY A 42 -10.86 3.62 4.38
CA GLY A 42 -11.29 3.27 3.02
C GLY A 42 -10.30 3.72 1.94
N ARG A 43 -9.42 4.67 2.25
CA ARG A 43 -8.44 5.21 1.30
C ARG A 43 -7.04 5.25 1.89
N GLY A 44 -6.05 5.09 1.04
CA GLY A 44 -4.65 5.27 1.37
C GLY A 44 -3.98 6.26 0.43
N ILE A 45 -2.92 6.89 0.92
CA ILE A 45 -2.00 7.70 0.12
C ILE A 45 -0.60 7.14 0.27
N ALA A 46 0.03 6.84 -0.86
CA ALA A 46 1.42 6.41 -0.92
C ALA A 46 2.26 7.47 -1.64
N TRP A 47 3.32 7.95 -0.97
CA TRP A 47 4.29 8.87 -1.58
C TRP A 47 5.54 8.08 -1.95
N TYR A 48 5.92 8.15 -3.22
CA TYR A 48 7.06 7.45 -3.79
C TYR A 48 8.32 8.32 -3.90
N ASN A 49 9.49 7.67 -4.03
CA ASN A 49 10.77 8.37 -4.13
C ASN A 49 10.89 9.25 -5.39
N ASN A 50 10.16 8.92 -6.46
CA ASN A 50 10.11 9.65 -7.73
C ASN A 50 9.15 10.86 -7.71
N ASN A 51 8.72 11.32 -6.52
CA ASN A 51 7.76 12.41 -6.32
C ASN A 51 6.34 12.12 -6.83
N VAL A 52 6.03 10.88 -7.20
CA VAL A 52 4.66 10.46 -7.49
C VAL A 52 3.92 10.19 -6.18
N VAL A 53 2.67 10.63 -6.13
CA VAL A 53 1.73 10.32 -5.05
C VAL A 53 0.57 9.55 -5.65
N VAL A 54 0.24 8.41 -5.05
CA VAL A 54 -0.89 7.58 -5.45
C VAL A 54 -1.92 7.61 -4.34
N VAL A 55 -3.18 7.86 -4.70
CA VAL A 55 -4.34 7.63 -3.85
C VAL A 55 -4.94 6.29 -4.29
N PHE A 56 -5.29 5.44 -3.33
CA PHE A 56 -5.79 4.10 -3.62
C PHE A 56 -6.90 3.69 -2.66
N ASP A 57 -7.76 2.79 -3.11
CA ASP A 57 -8.73 2.08 -2.29
C ASP A 57 -8.02 0.98 -1.48
N THR A 58 -8.24 0.95 -0.17
CA THR A 58 -7.51 0.03 0.73
C THR A 58 -8.03 -1.39 0.72
N GLU A 59 -9.28 -1.61 0.32
CA GLU A 59 -9.93 -2.92 0.29
C GLU A 59 -9.55 -3.67 -0.98
N THR A 60 -9.49 -2.95 -2.11
CA THR A 60 -9.16 -3.54 -3.41
C THR A 60 -7.69 -3.39 -3.80
N LEU A 61 -7.01 -2.37 -3.27
CA LEU A 61 -5.69 -1.89 -3.74
C LEU A 61 -5.69 -1.43 -5.20
N ASP A 62 -6.77 -0.76 -5.61
CA ASP A 62 -6.86 -0.06 -6.90
C ASP A 62 -6.58 1.44 -6.74
N SER A 63 -5.96 2.07 -7.73
CA SER A 63 -5.75 3.52 -7.74
C SER A 63 -7.05 4.28 -8.03
N ILE A 64 -7.27 5.42 -7.36
CA ILE A 64 -8.45 6.28 -7.50
C ILE A 64 -8.10 7.73 -7.78
#